data_AF-A0A7R6Q0B4-F1
#
_entry.id   AF-A0A7R6Q0B4-F1
#
_cell.length_a   1.000
_cell.length_b   1.000
_cell.length_c   1.000
_cell.angle_alpha   90.00
_cell.angle_beta   90.00
_cell.angle_gamma   90.00
#
_symmetry.space_group_name_H-M   'P 1'
#
loop_
_entity.id
_entity.type
_entity.pdbx_description
1 polymer ?
#
loop_
_entity_poly.entity_id
_entity_poly.type
_entity_poly.pdbx_seq_one_letter_code
_entity_poly.pdbx_strand_id
1 'polypeptide(L)'
;MKKIAFLLFFVFAVNSFSITIKGSIMDEEGKPIVDTPVFLVMKKVKFSLKKFKLIEVDSKVVQTKTNQDGLYKIDVEIDQYFNKFFVDFVGDGFCYAKYKKPEPEDITKLVDKGIDIVVNRVFKFNKRWKDVKLVLDIIGKDSPYYKVLKEYGFPDERVKLEDGTEKWKYYDINKEIIIGE
;
A
#
# COMPACT_ATOMS: atom_id res chain seq x y z
N MET A 1 35.14 35.04 41.00
CA MET A 1 34.25 35.31 39.85
C MET A 1 33.88 33.99 39.18
N LYS A 2 32.69 33.44 39.44
CA LYS A 2 32.21 32.20 38.80
C LYS A 2 31.23 32.57 37.69
N LYS A 3 31.59 32.27 36.43
CA LYS A 3 30.70 32.40 35.28
C LYS A 3 29.72 31.22 35.31
N ILE A 4 28.44 31.52 35.53
CA ILE A 4 27.35 30.56 35.36
C ILE A 4 26.98 30.59 33.88
N ALA A 5 27.27 29.50 33.16
CA ALA A 5 26.81 29.31 31.80
C ALA A 5 25.32 28.93 31.83
N PHE A 6 24.48 29.82 31.32
CA PHE A 6 23.04 29.61 31.20
C PHE A 6 22.80 28.78 29.93
N LEU A 7 22.52 27.49 30.10
CA LEU A 7 22.24 26.57 29.00
C LEU A 7 20.76 26.70 28.64
N LEU A 8 20.45 27.49 27.61
CA LEU A 8 19.12 27.63 27.04
C LEU A 8 18.72 26.32 26.35
N PHE A 9 17.92 25.51 27.04
CA PHE A 9 17.15 24.44 26.40
C PHE A 9 16.04 25.07 25.55
N PHE A 10 16.27 25.20 24.25
CA PHE A 10 15.19 25.41 23.30
C PHE A 10 14.40 24.10 23.18
N VAL A 11 13.28 24.02 23.91
CA VAL A 11 12.26 23.02 23.65
C VAL A 11 11.60 23.43 22.34
N PHE A 12 11.96 22.76 21.23
CA PHE A 12 11.16 22.83 20.02
C PHE A 12 9.80 22.20 20.34
N ALA A 13 8.79 23.03 20.56
CA ALA A 13 7.41 22.56 20.61
C ALA A 13 7.11 21.93 19.24
N VAL A 14 7.06 20.60 19.21
CA VAL A 14 6.59 19.86 18.05
C VAL A 14 5.09 20.13 17.97
N ASN A 15 4.69 21.03 17.07
CA ASN A 15 3.28 21.23 16.75
C ASN A 15 2.79 20.00 15.95
N SER A 16 2.50 18.91 16.65
CA SER A 16 1.72 17.83 16.08
C SER A 16 0.25 18.25 16.03
N PHE A 17 -0.42 17.92 14.93
CA PHE A 17 -1.87 18.03 14.83
C PHE A 17 -2.43 16.66 14.46
N SER A 18 -3.60 16.36 15.00
CA SER A 18 -4.31 15.13 14.68
C SER A 18 -5.10 15.32 13.39
N ILE A 19 -5.06 14.32 12.51
CA ILE A 19 -6.00 14.22 11.39
C ILE A 19 -6.69 12.87 11.39
N THR A 20 -7.90 12.86 10.86
CA THR A 20 -8.60 11.63 10.50
C THR A 20 -8.60 11.49 8.98
N ILE A 21 -8.11 10.35 8.49
CA ILE A 21 -8.24 9.93 7.10
C ILE A 21 -9.28 8.81 7.06
N LYS A 22 -10.31 8.96 6.24
CA LYS A 22 -11.38 7.97 6.09
C LYS A 22 -11.78 7.79 4.64
N GLY A 23 -12.48 6.71 4.34
CA GLY A 23 -13.02 6.52 3.00
C GLY A 23 -13.64 5.14 2.81
N SER A 24 -14.05 4.89 1.58
CA SER A 24 -14.62 3.62 1.13
C SER A 24 -13.83 3.05 -0.04
N ILE A 25 -13.72 1.73 -0.09
CA ILE A 25 -13.20 0.97 -1.23
C ILE A 25 -14.32 0.11 -1.80
N MET A 26 -14.65 0.35 -3.06
CA MET A 26 -15.63 -0.42 -3.82
C MET A 26 -14.99 -1.01 -5.07
N ASP A 27 -15.60 -2.04 -5.65
CA ASP A 27 -15.30 -2.46 -7.03
C ASP A 27 -16.13 -1.65 -8.04
N GLU A 28 -15.86 -1.88 -9.33
CA GLU A 28 -16.58 -1.20 -10.41
C GLU A 28 -18.06 -1.58 -10.55
N GLU A 29 -18.50 -2.62 -9.85
CA GLU A 29 -19.93 -2.99 -9.72
C GLU A 29 -20.59 -2.30 -8.52
N GLY A 30 -19.84 -1.48 -7.76
CA GLY A 30 -20.31 -0.80 -6.56
C GLY A 30 -20.36 -1.70 -5.32
N LYS A 31 -19.73 -2.89 -5.35
CA LYS A 31 -19.67 -3.77 -4.17
C LYS A 31 -18.54 -3.34 -3.25
N PRO A 32 -18.74 -3.37 -1.92
CA PRO A 32 -17.69 -3.08 -0.97
C PRO A 32 -16.58 -4.13 -1.04
N ILE A 33 -15.32 -3.68 -0.96
CA ILE A 33 -14.16 -4.58 -0.89
C ILE A 33 -13.67 -4.62 0.56
N VAL A 34 -13.89 -5.77 1.19
CA VAL A 34 -13.59 -6.03 2.60
C VAL A 34 -12.13 -6.46 2.82
N ASP A 35 -11.61 -6.29 4.04
CA ASP A 35 -10.27 -6.70 4.48
C ASP A 35 -9.12 -6.19 3.58
N THR A 36 -9.36 -5.11 2.82
CA THR A 36 -8.37 -4.52 1.93
C THR A 36 -7.39 -3.71 2.76
N PRO A 37 -6.06 -3.92 2.61
CA PRO A 37 -5.08 -3.15 3.34
C PRO A 37 -5.09 -1.69 2.88
N VAL A 38 -5.01 -0.77 3.83
CA VAL A 38 -4.88 0.67 3.57
C VAL A 38 -3.72 1.21 4.39
N PHE A 39 -2.82 1.91 3.72
CA PHE A 39 -1.60 2.44 4.31
C PHE A 39 -1.57 3.96 4.18
N LEU A 40 -1.37 4.66 5.29
CA LEU A 40 -0.83 6.00 5.25
C LEU A 40 0.70 5.89 5.22
N VAL A 41 1.29 6.31 4.11
CA VAL A 41 2.74 6.35 3.91
C VAL A 41 3.20 7.80 4.05
N MET A 42 3.92 8.07 5.14
CA MET A 42 4.56 9.35 5.42
C MET A 42 6.02 9.26 5.00
N LYS A 43 6.46 10.18 4.14
CA LYS A 43 7.82 10.20 3.61
C LYS A 43 8.50 11.52 3.92
N LYS A 44 9.77 11.43 4.28
CA LYS A 44 10.67 12.58 4.29
C LYS A 44 11.45 12.57 3.00
N VAL A 45 11.20 13.55 2.14
CA VAL A 45 11.97 13.77 0.92
C VAL A 45 12.84 15.01 1.04
N LYS A 46 14.04 14.96 0.47
CA LYS A 46 14.95 16.11 0.34
C LYS A 46 15.45 16.21 -1.09
N PHE A 47 15.64 17.43 -1.58
CA PHE A 47 16.29 17.63 -2.87
C PHE A 47 17.78 17.37 -2.76
N SER A 48 18.29 16.40 -3.51
CA SER A 48 19.72 16.10 -3.58
C SER A 48 20.36 16.90 -4.70
N LEU A 49 21.19 17.89 -4.36
CA LEU A 49 21.97 18.66 -5.35
C LEU A 49 22.89 17.76 -6.18
N LYS A 50 23.47 16.70 -5.59
CA LYS A 50 24.35 15.76 -6.29
C LYS A 50 23.63 14.96 -7.37
N LYS A 51 22.38 14.55 -7.11
CA LYS A 51 21.60 13.70 -8.02
C LYS A 51 20.57 14.49 -8.84
N PHE A 52 20.47 15.81 -8.62
CA PHE A 52 19.44 16.69 -9.17
C PHE A 52 18.01 16.11 -9.10
N LYS A 53 17.68 15.44 -7.98
CA LYS A 53 16.37 14.83 -7.76
C LYS A 53 15.97 14.80 -6.30
N LEU A 54 14.67 14.69 -6.04
CA LEU A 54 14.15 14.35 -4.71
C LEU A 54 14.58 12.93 -4.35
N ILE A 55 15.11 12.76 -3.15
CA ILE A 55 15.44 11.47 -2.56
C ILE A 55 14.59 11.27 -1.31
N GLU A 56 14.06 10.05 -1.16
CA GLU A 56 13.49 9.61 0.11
C GLU A 56 14.64 9.42 1.11
N VAL A 57 14.46 10.00 2.29
CA VAL A 57 15.42 9.97 3.41
C VAL A 57 14.90 9.08 4.51
N ASP A 58 13.58 9.04 4.68
CA ASP A 58 12.92 8.31 5.76
C ASP A 58 11.46 8.04 5.39
N SER A 59 10.88 7.01 5.99
CA SER A 59 9.46 6.72 5.86
C SER A 59 8.85 6.07 7.11
N LYS A 60 7.59 6.40 7.34
CA LYS A 60 6.74 5.81 8.38
C LYS A 60 5.44 5.36 7.76
N VAL A 61 4.98 4.18 8.16
CA VAL A 61 3.74 3.58 7.64
C VAL A 61 2.78 3.36 8.80
N VAL A 62 1.53 3.77 8.61
CA VAL A 62 0.40 3.41 9.48
C VAL A 62 -0.56 2.60 8.64
N GLN A 63 -1.00 1.45 9.17
CA GLN A 63 -1.84 0.51 8.44
C GLN A 63 -3.22 0.38 9.11
N THR A 64 -4.24 0.24 8.29
CA THR A 64 -5.57 -0.24 8.68
C THR A 64 -6.10 -1.18 7.59
N LYS A 65 -7.33 -1.64 7.76
CA LYS A 65 -8.04 -2.42 6.74
C LYS A 65 -9.48 -1.95 6.60
N THR A 66 -10.10 -2.26 5.46
CA THR A 66 -11.53 -2.04 5.27
C THR A 66 -12.37 -3.02 6.07
N ASN A 67 -13.48 -2.53 6.61
CA ASN A 67 -14.49 -3.34 7.30
C ASN A 67 -15.43 -4.06 6.31
N GLN A 68 -16.52 -4.65 6.82
CA GLN A 68 -17.52 -5.35 6.01
C GLN A 68 -18.26 -4.47 5.00
N ASP A 69 -18.32 -3.16 5.24
CA ASP A 69 -18.93 -2.17 4.35
C ASP A 69 -17.90 -1.54 3.39
N GLY A 70 -16.66 -2.05 3.36
CA GLY A 70 -15.58 -1.49 2.55
C GLY A 70 -15.06 -0.16 3.08
N LEU A 71 -15.41 0.22 4.32
CA LEU A 71 -15.01 1.49 4.94
C LEU A 71 -13.73 1.33 5.75
N TYR A 72 -12.91 2.38 5.77
CA TYR A 72 -11.70 2.44 6.60
C TYR A 72 -11.56 3.80 7.28
N LYS A 73 -10.80 3.82 8.38
CA LYS A 73 -10.44 5.01 9.15
C LYS A 73 -9.03 4.88 9.69
N ILE A 74 -8.25 5.95 9.60
CA ILE A 74 -6.92 6.13 10.19
C ILE A 74 -6.96 7.44 10.99
N ASP A 75 -6.80 7.34 12.29
CA ASP A 75 -6.58 8.50 13.16
C ASP A 75 -5.08 8.57 13.47
N VAL A 76 -4.45 9.70 13.18
CA VAL A 76 -3.00 9.83 13.27
C VAL A 76 -2.59 11.24 13.68
N GLU A 77 -1.57 11.33 14.52
CA GLU A 77 -0.84 12.57 14.75
C GLU A 77 0.21 12.79 13.67
N ILE A 78 0.11 13.92 12.98
CA ILE A 78 1.03 14.29 11.92
C ILE A 78 2.30 14.88 12.51
N ASP A 79 3.39 14.17 12.26
CA ASP A 79 4.74 14.64 12.55
C ASP A 79 5.25 15.51 11.40
N GLN A 80 5.52 16.78 11.70
CA GLN A 80 6.05 17.77 10.75
C GLN A 80 7.43 17.43 10.19
N TYR A 81 8.12 16.42 10.75
CA TYR A 81 9.32 15.87 10.15
C TYR A 81 9.05 15.35 8.73
N PHE A 82 7.91 14.70 8.48
CA PHE A 82 7.54 14.19 7.16
C PHE A 82 6.92 15.30 6.30
N ASN A 83 7.16 15.27 4.99
CA ASN A 83 6.74 16.32 4.05
C ASN A 83 6.07 15.79 2.78
N LYS A 84 5.77 14.50 2.75
CA LYS A 84 5.02 13.83 1.69
C LYS A 84 4.13 12.75 2.29
N PHE A 85 2.87 12.72 1.88
CA PHE A 85 1.85 11.88 2.48
C PHE A 85 1.06 11.18 1.38
N PHE A 86 1.00 9.86 1.42
CA PHE A 86 0.29 9.06 0.45
C PHE A 86 -0.68 8.09 1.13
N VAL A 87 -1.82 7.84 0.51
CA VAL A 87 -2.69 6.71 0.85
C VAL A 87 -2.48 5.62 -0.19
N ASP A 88 -1.93 4.49 0.24
CA ASP A 88 -1.73 3.29 -0.58
C ASP A 88 -2.74 2.21 -0.17
N PHE A 89 -3.09 1.33 -1.10
CA PHE A 89 -4.09 0.28 -0.93
C PHE A 89 -3.55 -1.11 -1.27
N VAL A 90 -2.24 -1.20 -1.49
CA VAL A 90 -1.56 -2.38 -2.01
C VAL A 90 -0.61 -2.92 -0.96
N GLY A 91 -0.79 -4.20 -0.60
CA GLY A 91 0.03 -4.90 0.39
C GLY A 91 -0.52 -6.30 0.62
N ASP A 92 -0.10 -6.93 1.71
CA ASP A 92 -0.60 -8.26 2.08
C ASP A 92 -2.11 -8.23 2.31
N GLY A 93 -2.84 -9.09 1.59
CA GLY A 93 -4.31 -9.14 1.56
C GLY A 93 -4.95 -8.48 0.34
N PHE A 94 -4.19 -7.73 -0.49
CA PHE A 94 -4.70 -7.25 -1.78
C PHE A 94 -4.76 -8.39 -2.81
N CYS A 95 -5.91 -8.55 -3.48
CA CYS A 95 -6.10 -9.57 -4.51
C CYS A 95 -5.69 -9.05 -5.90
N TYR A 96 -4.42 -9.21 -6.25
CA TYR A 96 -3.87 -8.85 -7.57
C TYR A 96 -4.49 -9.63 -8.73
N ALA A 97 -4.95 -10.85 -8.45
CA ALA A 97 -5.67 -11.67 -9.41
C ALA A 97 -6.96 -10.97 -9.91
N LYS A 98 -7.72 -10.39 -8.98
CA LYS A 98 -9.05 -9.81 -9.24
C LYS A 98 -8.99 -8.35 -9.65
N TYR A 99 -8.12 -7.55 -9.02
CA TYR A 99 -8.11 -6.11 -9.19
C TYR A 99 -6.82 -5.61 -9.82
N LYS A 100 -6.93 -4.58 -10.66
CA LYS A 100 -5.76 -3.81 -11.11
C LYS A 100 -5.18 -3.06 -9.91
N LYS A 101 -3.85 -3.07 -9.78
CA LYS A 101 -3.12 -2.28 -8.78
C LYS A 101 -3.55 -0.80 -8.86
N PRO A 102 -4.16 -0.22 -7.82
CA PRO A 102 -4.46 1.20 -7.77
C PRO A 102 -3.17 2.02 -7.56
N GLU A 103 -3.15 3.23 -8.09
CA GLU A 103 -2.09 4.19 -7.78
C GLU A 103 -2.29 4.78 -6.37
N PRO A 104 -1.20 5.03 -5.62
CA PRO A 104 -1.28 5.74 -4.35
C PRO A 104 -1.85 7.15 -4.52
N GLU A 105 -2.69 7.61 -3.58
CA GLU A 105 -3.19 8.99 -3.56
C GLU A 105 -2.20 9.92 -2.87
N ASP A 106 -1.73 10.99 -3.53
CA ASP A 106 -0.99 12.06 -2.84
C ASP A 106 -1.98 12.97 -2.08
N ILE A 107 -1.94 12.89 -0.75
CA ILE A 107 -2.77 13.71 0.15
C ILE A 107 -1.98 14.84 0.82
N THR A 108 -0.74 15.10 0.41
CA THR A 108 0.17 16.07 1.05
C THR A 108 -0.49 17.43 1.25
N LYS A 109 -1.11 17.98 0.21
CA LYS A 109 -1.78 19.30 0.27
C LYS A 109 -3.00 19.34 1.18
N LEU A 110 -3.61 18.19 1.46
CA LEU A 110 -4.76 18.07 2.36
C LEU A 110 -4.29 17.96 3.81
N VAL A 111 -3.21 17.21 4.04
CA VAL A 111 -2.53 17.14 5.34
C VAL A 111 -2.04 18.53 5.77
N ASP A 112 -1.42 19.30 4.86
CA ASP A 112 -0.93 20.66 5.14
C ASP A 112 -2.04 21.62 5.59
N LYS A 113 -3.31 21.34 5.26
CA LYS A 113 -4.47 22.12 5.70
C LYS A 113 -4.97 21.76 7.09
N GLY A 114 -4.52 20.65 7.67
CA GLY A 114 -4.94 20.18 9.00
C GLY A 114 -6.42 19.80 9.09
N ILE A 115 -7.02 19.33 8.00
CA ILE A 115 -8.44 18.94 7.94
C ILE A 115 -8.61 17.43 7.86
N ASP A 116 -9.81 16.96 8.20
CA ASP A 116 -10.27 15.62 7.89
C ASP A 116 -10.18 15.34 6.38
N ILE A 117 -9.65 14.16 6.05
CA ILE A 117 -9.38 13.76 4.67
C ILE A 117 -10.29 12.58 4.30
N VAL A 118 -10.99 12.71 3.17
CA VAL A 118 -11.81 11.62 2.62
C VAL A 118 -11.18 11.13 1.32
N VAL A 119 -10.77 9.86 1.28
CA VAL A 119 -10.22 9.23 0.07
C VAL A 119 -11.03 7.99 -0.29
N ASN A 120 -11.95 8.15 -1.24
CA ASN A 120 -12.74 7.05 -1.79
C ASN A 120 -12.02 6.43 -2.99
N ARG A 121 -12.15 5.12 -3.15
CA ARG A 121 -11.57 4.37 -4.27
C ARG A 121 -12.54 3.38 -4.89
N VAL A 122 -12.45 3.29 -6.21
CA VAL A 122 -13.10 2.26 -7.02
C VAL A 122 -12.00 1.43 -7.67
N PHE A 123 -11.88 0.17 -7.27
CA PHE A 123 -10.93 -0.76 -7.88
C PHE A 123 -11.49 -1.28 -9.20
N LYS A 124 -10.64 -1.25 -10.22
CA LYS A 124 -10.95 -1.79 -11.54
C LYS A 124 -10.63 -3.28 -11.58
N PHE A 125 -11.46 -4.07 -12.23
CA PHE A 125 -11.15 -5.49 -12.40
C PHE A 125 -9.92 -5.68 -13.30
N ASN A 126 -9.15 -6.72 -12.99
CA ASN A 126 -8.12 -7.21 -13.88
C ASN A 126 -8.80 -7.88 -15.09
N LYS A 127 -8.37 -7.53 -16.31
CA LYS A 127 -8.94 -8.08 -17.56
C LYS A 127 -8.87 -9.61 -17.61
N ARG A 128 -7.85 -10.22 -16.99
CA ARG A 128 -7.63 -11.67 -16.95
C ARG A 128 -8.38 -12.36 -15.82
N TRP A 129 -9.10 -11.62 -14.97
CA TRP A 129 -9.78 -12.20 -13.80
C TRP A 129 -10.78 -13.29 -14.18
N LYS A 130 -11.50 -13.11 -15.29
CA LYS A 130 -12.47 -14.08 -15.79
C LYS A 130 -11.81 -15.43 -16.11
N ASP A 131 -10.65 -15.38 -16.75
CA ASP A 131 -9.87 -16.56 -17.13
C ASP A 131 -9.24 -17.23 -15.91
N VAL A 132 -8.72 -16.44 -14.96
CA VAL A 132 -8.20 -16.94 -13.69
C VAL A 132 -9.30 -17.69 -12.95
N LYS A 133 -10.50 -17.13 -12.85
CA LYS A 133 -11.63 -17.77 -12.18
C LYS A 133 -11.98 -19.12 -12.80
N LEU A 134 -11.99 -19.22 -14.12
CA LEU A 134 -12.24 -20.48 -14.83
C LEU A 134 -11.20 -21.55 -14.47
N VAL A 135 -9.91 -21.17 -14.38
CA VAL A 135 -8.86 -22.10 -13.94
C VAL A 135 -9.00 -22.49 -12.47
N LEU A 136 -9.32 -21.53 -11.59
CA LEU A 136 -9.55 -21.78 -10.16
C LEU A 136 -10.72 -22.74 -9.92
N ASP A 137 -11.74 -22.74 -10.78
CA ASP A 137 -12.89 -23.65 -10.68
C ASP A 137 -12.54 -25.10 -11.08
N ILE A 138 -11.44 -25.30 -11.82
CA ILE A 138 -10.98 -26.62 -12.30
C ILE A 138 -9.97 -27.24 -11.35
N ILE A 139 -9.06 -26.44 -10.79
CA ILE A 139 -7.98 -26.93 -9.92
C ILE A 139 -8.46 -27.11 -8.47
N GLY A 140 -7.94 -28.11 -7.77
CA GLY A 140 -8.28 -28.35 -6.37
C GLY A 140 -7.89 -27.18 -5.48
N LYS A 141 -8.78 -26.77 -4.55
CA LYS A 141 -8.56 -25.62 -3.65
C LYS A 141 -7.33 -25.75 -2.76
N ASP A 142 -6.89 -26.98 -2.50
CA ASP A 142 -5.71 -27.27 -1.68
C ASP A 142 -4.39 -27.23 -2.47
N SER A 143 -4.47 -27.19 -3.81
CA SER A 143 -3.30 -27.14 -4.69
C SER A 143 -2.46 -25.87 -4.42
N PRO A 144 -1.12 -25.97 -4.41
CA PRO A 144 -0.23 -24.81 -4.38
C PRO A 144 -0.55 -23.80 -5.50
N TYR A 145 -0.90 -24.29 -6.69
CA TYR A 145 -1.32 -23.47 -7.83
C TYR A 145 -2.58 -22.66 -7.53
N TYR A 146 -3.57 -23.23 -6.83
CA TYR A 146 -4.80 -22.53 -6.47
C TYR A 146 -4.52 -21.34 -5.57
N LYS A 147 -3.69 -21.54 -4.54
CA LYS A 147 -3.32 -20.48 -3.59
C LYS A 147 -2.66 -19.31 -4.31
N VAL A 148 -1.69 -19.60 -5.18
CA VAL A 148 -0.96 -18.57 -5.93
C VAL A 148 -1.85 -17.87 -6.96
N LEU A 149 -2.61 -18.61 -7.77
CA LEU A 149 -3.50 -18.03 -8.80
C LEU A 149 -4.61 -17.18 -8.18
N LYS A 150 -5.15 -17.57 -7.03
CA LYS A 150 -6.20 -16.82 -6.33
C LYS A 150 -5.71 -15.47 -5.85
N GLU A 151 -4.46 -15.37 -5.42
CA GLU A 151 -3.89 -14.16 -4.87
C GLU A 151 -3.27 -13.27 -5.97
N TYR A 152 -2.46 -13.86 -6.84
CA TYR A 152 -1.62 -13.12 -7.79
C TYR A 152 -2.10 -13.17 -9.24
N GLY A 153 -3.00 -14.09 -9.57
CA GLY A 153 -3.46 -14.29 -10.94
C GLY A 153 -2.41 -15.02 -11.78
N PHE A 154 -2.50 -14.89 -13.10
CA PHE A 154 -1.52 -15.50 -13.99
C PHE A 154 -0.18 -14.74 -13.94
N PRO A 155 0.95 -15.46 -13.92
CA PRO A 155 2.26 -14.83 -14.01
C PRO A 155 2.51 -14.27 -15.41
N ASP A 156 3.48 -13.38 -15.49
CA ASP A 156 4.00 -12.82 -16.74
C ASP A 156 4.93 -13.82 -17.44
N GLU A 157 5.67 -14.61 -16.64
CA GLU A 157 6.58 -15.65 -17.13
C GLU A 157 6.49 -16.91 -16.26
N ARG A 158 6.58 -18.08 -16.91
CA ARG A 158 6.71 -19.39 -16.26
C ARG A 158 7.97 -20.08 -16.77
N VAL A 159 8.81 -20.55 -15.86
CA VAL A 159 10.03 -21.32 -16.16
C VAL A 159 9.95 -22.65 -15.43
N LYS A 160 9.99 -23.76 -16.17
CA LYS A 160 10.08 -25.09 -15.56
C LYS A 160 11.53 -25.35 -15.12
N LEU A 161 11.72 -25.77 -13.88
CA LEU A 161 13.01 -26.08 -13.29
C LEU A 161 13.33 -27.58 -13.45
N GLU A 162 14.60 -27.94 -13.27
CA GLU A 162 15.11 -29.31 -13.45
C GLU A 162 14.49 -30.31 -12.45
N ASP A 163 14.10 -29.83 -11.26
CA ASP A 163 13.45 -30.61 -10.20
C ASP A 163 11.94 -30.83 -10.45
N GLY A 164 11.41 -30.34 -11.58
CA GLY A 164 10.01 -30.46 -11.95
C GLY A 164 9.12 -29.32 -11.44
N THR A 165 9.62 -28.44 -10.57
CA THR A 165 8.87 -27.26 -10.10
C THR A 165 8.80 -26.17 -11.17
N GLU A 166 7.93 -25.18 -10.97
CA GLU A 166 7.77 -24.02 -11.83
C GLU A 166 8.12 -22.73 -11.08
N LYS A 167 9.01 -21.93 -11.68
CA LYS A 167 9.27 -20.55 -11.27
C LYS A 167 8.33 -19.60 -12.01
N TRP A 168 7.48 -18.91 -11.27
CA TRP A 168 6.51 -17.94 -11.76
C TRP A 168 6.99 -16.53 -11.44
N LYS A 169 7.02 -15.63 -12.44
CA LYS A 169 7.43 -14.23 -12.26
C LYS A 169 6.28 -13.27 -12.52
N TYR A 170 6.19 -12.25 -11.68
CA TYR A 170 5.22 -11.16 -11.76
C TYR A 170 5.98 -9.83 -11.74
N TYR A 171 6.11 -9.21 -12.90
CA TYR A 171 6.92 -8.01 -13.09
C TYR A 171 6.28 -6.79 -12.44
N ASP A 172 4.96 -6.64 -12.55
CA ASP A 172 4.21 -5.48 -12.02
C ASP A 172 4.31 -5.32 -10.50
N ILE A 173 4.59 -6.41 -9.80
CA ILE A 173 4.71 -6.46 -8.33
C ILE A 173 6.10 -6.92 -7.86
N ASN A 174 7.04 -7.08 -8.78
CA ASN A 174 8.40 -7.55 -8.51
C ASN A 174 8.44 -8.81 -7.60
N LYS A 175 7.64 -9.82 -7.97
CA LYS A 175 7.47 -11.05 -7.19
C LYS A 175 7.89 -12.26 -8.01
N GLU A 176 8.59 -13.18 -7.36
CA GLU A 176 8.88 -14.51 -7.90
C GLU A 176 8.37 -15.57 -6.92
N ILE A 177 7.76 -16.62 -7.44
CA ILE A 177 7.20 -17.72 -6.66
C ILE A 177 7.63 -19.03 -7.31
N ILE A 178 8.16 -19.95 -6.51
CA ILE A 178 8.44 -21.33 -6.95
C ILE A 178 7.25 -22.18 -6.50
N ILE A 179 6.66 -22.92 -7.44
CA ILE A 179 5.50 -23.78 -7.23
C ILE A 179 5.87 -25.19 -7.62
N GLY A 180 5.79 -26.13 -6.69
CA GLY A 180 5.92 -27.57 -6.94
C GLY A 180 4.66 -28.31 -6.48
N GLU A 181 4.61 -29.61 -6.74
CA GLU A 181 3.62 -30.52 -6.13
C GLU A 181 3.76 -30.58 -4.61
#